data_AF-A0A2N1UXC1-F1
#
_entry.id   AF-A0A2N1UXC1-F1
#
_cell.length_a   1.000
_cell.length_b   1.000
_cell.length_c   1.000
_cell.angle_alpha   90.00
_cell.angle_beta   90.00
_cell.angle_gamma   90.00
#
_symmetry.space_group_name_H-M   'P 1'
#
loop_
_entity.id
_entity.type
_entity.pdbx_description
1 polymer ?
#
loop_
_entity_poly.entity_id
_entity_poly.type
_entity_poly.pdbx_seq_one_letter_code
_entity_poly.pdbx_strand_id
1 'polypeptide(L)'
;MLDEPGILPFHINLPLCKAYGLLRLDSQVVVMEFQLIDRWLGMLRTGVRTLHLPYLELMGAELQKNWTGSRSLVLRASSLHPLRRVPGSLQGHCWLHIQRAHRPQAEIFYNALLLKLSEYHLERLSQAFDDDPLRLEPSWNERIRRLIQPGK
;
A
#
# COMPACT_ATOMS: atom_id res chain seq x y z
N MET A 1 -11.35 11.25 22.70
CA MET A 1 -9.94 10.94 22.37
C MET A 1 -10.00 10.10 21.10
N LEU A 2 -9.96 10.75 19.93
CA LEU A 2 -10.00 10.03 18.66
C LEU A 2 -8.57 9.53 18.43
N ASP A 3 -8.38 8.22 18.49
CA ASP A 3 -7.13 7.56 18.11
C ASP A 3 -6.73 8.08 16.73
N GLU A 4 -5.46 8.47 16.55
CA GLU A 4 -4.97 8.86 15.24
C GLU A 4 -5.29 7.72 14.25
N PRO A 5 -5.98 7.98 13.13
CA PRO A 5 -6.39 6.95 12.17
C PRO A 5 -5.20 6.24 11.50
N GLY A 6 -3.98 6.64 11.86
CA GLY A 6 -2.75 6.16 11.31
C GLY A 6 -2.30 4.80 11.81
N ILE A 7 -2.67 4.30 13.00
CA ILE A 7 -2.06 3.06 13.55
C ILE A 7 -3.02 1.86 13.47
N LEU A 8 -2.52 0.68 13.06
CA LEU A 8 -3.28 -0.57 13.04
C LEU A 8 -2.44 -1.77 13.53
N PRO A 9 -2.81 -2.41 14.65
CA PRO A 9 -2.18 -3.65 15.09
C PRO A 9 -2.51 -4.84 14.19
N PHE A 10 -1.51 -5.68 13.92
CA PHE A 10 -1.65 -6.90 13.14
C PHE A 10 -0.79 -8.04 13.67
N HIS A 11 -1.04 -9.25 13.14
CA HIS A 11 -0.13 -10.37 13.29
C HIS A 11 -0.03 -11.18 11.99
N ILE A 12 1.06 -11.91 11.83
CA ILE A 12 1.28 -12.85 10.72
C ILE A 12 1.51 -14.24 11.33
N ASN A 13 0.75 -15.22 10.86
CA ASN A 13 0.88 -16.60 11.30
C ASN A 13 1.91 -17.32 10.45
N LEU A 14 3.01 -17.76 11.08
CA LEU A 14 4.07 -18.55 10.44
C LEU A 14 4.09 -19.96 11.05
N PRO A 15 4.65 -20.99 10.40
CA PRO A 15 4.59 -22.36 10.93
C PRO A 15 5.15 -22.51 12.36
N LEU A 16 6.30 -21.90 12.65
CA LEU A 16 7.01 -22.04 13.93
C LEU A 16 6.91 -20.83 14.86
N CYS A 17 6.57 -19.66 14.32
CA CYS A 17 6.52 -18.40 15.08
C CYS A 17 5.30 -17.56 14.70
N LYS A 18 5.14 -16.40 15.32
CA LYS A 18 4.18 -15.37 14.92
C LYS A 18 4.90 -14.03 14.82
N ALA A 19 4.62 -13.27 13.77
CA ALA A 19 4.99 -11.87 13.73
C ALA A 19 3.89 -11.05 14.39
N TYR A 20 4.25 -10.14 15.28
CA TYR A 20 3.32 -9.14 15.83
C TYR A 20 3.84 -7.77 15.45
N GLY A 21 2.93 -6.89 15.02
CA GLY A 21 3.34 -5.59 14.51
C GLY A 21 2.26 -4.52 14.52
N LEU A 22 2.69 -3.34 14.11
CA LEU A 22 1.90 -2.14 13.93
C LEU A 22 2.11 -1.64 12.51
N LEU A 23 1.03 -1.29 11.83
CA LEU A 23 1.09 -0.45 10.65
C LEU A 23 0.88 0.99 11.06
N ARG A 24 1.58 1.92 10.41
CA ARG A 24 1.38 3.35 10.51
C ARG A 24 1.28 3.98 9.12
N LEU A 25 0.28 4.81 8.88
CA LEU A 25 0.25 5.67 7.68
C LEU A 25 1.15 6.87 7.91
N ASP A 26 2.06 7.11 6.97
CA ASP A 26 2.85 8.34 6.88
C ASP A 26 2.51 9.07 5.57
N SER A 27 3.11 10.24 5.37
CA SER A 27 2.92 11.11 4.21
C SER A 27 3.20 10.41 2.87
N GLN A 28 4.29 9.63 2.79
CA GLN A 28 4.81 9.03 1.55
C GLN A 28 4.88 7.51 1.57
N VAL A 29 4.71 6.92 2.76
CA VAL A 29 4.96 5.49 2.99
C VAL A 29 3.93 4.93 3.96
N VAL A 30 3.68 3.63 3.86
CA VAL A 30 3.14 2.83 4.95
C VAL A 30 4.32 2.30 5.76
N VAL A 31 4.39 2.64 7.04
CA VAL A 31 5.40 2.12 7.96
C VAL A 31 4.88 0.83 8.58
N MET A 32 5.65 -0.24 8.48
CA MET A 32 5.36 -1.53 9.11
C MET A 32 6.45 -1.85 10.12
N GLU A 33 6.06 -1.92 11.39
CA GLU A 33 6.95 -2.33 12.48
C GLU A 33 6.51 -3.69 12.99
N PHE A 34 7.44 -4.63 13.13
CA PHE A 34 7.11 -5.96 13.64
C PHE A 34 8.29 -6.64 14.32
N GLN A 35 7.95 -7.59 15.19
CA GLN A 35 8.88 -8.51 15.82
C GLN A 35 8.37 -9.95 15.69
N LEU A 36 9.29 -10.90 15.57
CA LEU A 36 8.97 -12.32 15.60
C LEU A 36 8.99 -12.82 17.04
N ILE A 37 7.96 -13.59 17.39
CA ILE A 37 7.82 -14.26 18.69
C ILE A 37 7.67 -15.75 18.43
N ASP A 38 8.53 -16.55 19.07
CA ASP A 38 8.53 -17.99 18.90
C ASP A 38 7.31 -18.66 19.57
N ARG A 39 6.76 -19.72 18.96
CA ARG A 39 5.55 -20.39 19.49
C ARG A 39 5.82 -21.25 20.72
N TRP A 40 7.06 -21.69 20.91
CA TRP A 40 7.38 -22.77 21.85
C TRP A 40 7.47 -22.36 23.32
N LEU A 41 7.45 -21.06 23.65
CA LEU A 41 7.28 -20.52 25.04
C LEU A 41 7.27 -18.97 25.10
N GLY A 42 7.30 -18.26 23.96
CA GLY A 42 7.43 -16.79 23.92
C GLY A 42 8.76 -16.23 24.45
N MET A 43 9.72 -17.11 24.77
CA MET A 43 11.03 -16.76 25.36
C MET A 43 11.97 -16.06 24.37
N LEU A 44 11.83 -16.34 23.07
CA LEU A 44 12.65 -15.71 22.03
C LEU A 44 11.83 -14.66 21.28
N ARG A 45 12.25 -13.40 21.43
CA ARG A 45 11.78 -12.25 20.65
C ARG A 45 12.93 -11.74 19.81
N THR A 46 12.68 -11.49 18.54
CA THR A 46 13.67 -10.79 17.71
C THR A 46 13.64 -9.30 18.02
N GLY A 47 14.69 -8.57 17.62
CA GLY A 47 14.62 -7.12 17.54
C GLY A 47 13.47 -6.65 16.63
N VAL A 48 12.97 -5.45 16.92
CA VAL A 48 11.96 -4.79 16.08
C VAL A 48 12.56 -4.50 14.71
N ARG A 49 11.80 -4.83 13.67
CA ARG A 49 12.13 -4.50 12.28
C ARG A 49 11.13 -3.46 11.79
N THR A 50 11.65 -2.41 11.18
CA THR A 50 10.85 -1.35 10.55
C THR A 50 11.02 -1.43 9.04
N LEU A 51 9.92 -1.47 8.30
CA LEU A 51 9.87 -1.39 6.85
C LEU A 51 9.07 -0.16 6.45
N HIS A 52 9.61 0.59 5.50
CA HIS A 52 8.90 1.70 4.87
C HIS A 52 8.46 1.20 3.49
N LEU A 53 7.16 1.15 3.26
CA LEU A 53 6.55 0.71 2.01
C LEU A 53 6.04 1.94 1.27
N PRO A 54 6.77 2.43 0.24
CA PRO A 54 6.33 3.58 -0.53
C PRO A 54 4.97 3.32 -1.17
N TYR A 55 4.07 4.32 -1.15
CA TYR A 55 2.78 4.18 -1.82
C TYR A 55 2.93 3.89 -3.31
N LEU A 56 3.99 4.40 -3.94
CA LEU A 56 4.32 4.13 -5.34
C LEU A 56 4.62 2.65 -5.63
N GLU A 57 5.10 1.90 -4.64
CA GLU A 57 5.40 0.47 -4.75
C GLU A 57 4.18 -0.41 -4.41
N LEU A 58 3.09 0.18 -3.92
CA LEU A 58 1.85 -0.50 -3.59
C LEU A 58 0.84 -0.35 -4.74
N MET A 59 0.38 -1.48 -5.28
CA MET A 59 -0.70 -1.51 -6.27
C MET A 59 -2.07 -1.32 -5.63
N GLY A 60 -2.22 -1.65 -4.35
CA GLY A 60 -3.49 -1.61 -3.68
C GLY A 60 -3.49 -2.27 -2.31
N ALA A 61 -4.63 -2.16 -1.65
CA ALA A 61 -4.91 -2.87 -0.41
C ALA A 61 -6.35 -3.42 -0.45
N GLU A 62 -6.60 -4.50 0.30
CA GLU A 62 -7.94 -5.06 0.47
C GLU A 62 -8.16 -5.48 1.92
N LEU A 63 -9.32 -5.16 2.48
CA LEU A 63 -9.74 -5.69 3.77
C LEU A 63 -10.64 -6.92 3.57
N GLN A 64 -10.05 -8.11 3.64
CA GLN A 64 -10.75 -9.36 3.40
C GLN A 64 -11.42 -9.89 4.67
N LYS A 65 -12.66 -10.35 4.54
CA LYS A 65 -13.40 -11.09 5.57
C LYS A 65 -13.43 -12.56 5.19
N ASN A 66 -12.81 -13.39 6.02
CA ASN A 66 -12.89 -14.84 5.85
C ASN A 66 -14.24 -15.35 6.38
N TRP A 67 -14.68 -16.50 5.88
CA TRP A 67 -15.93 -17.14 6.30
C TRP A 67 -16.01 -17.41 7.81
N THR A 68 -14.86 -17.60 8.49
CA THR A 68 -14.76 -17.73 9.95
C THR A 68 -14.92 -16.41 10.71
N GLY A 69 -15.24 -15.32 10.01
CA GLY A 69 -15.34 -13.97 10.57
C GLY A 69 -13.99 -13.31 10.87
N SER A 70 -12.86 -13.99 10.63
CA SER A 70 -11.53 -13.40 10.72
C SER A 70 -11.34 -12.32 9.64
N ARG A 71 -10.61 -11.26 9.96
CA ARG A 71 -10.28 -10.19 9.01
C ARG A 71 -8.79 -10.13 8.75
N SER A 72 -8.43 -9.90 7.50
CA SER A 72 -7.04 -9.70 7.11
C SER A 72 -6.94 -8.48 6.19
N LEU A 73 -5.98 -7.61 6.46
CA LEU A 73 -5.58 -6.58 5.51
C LEU A 73 -4.56 -7.21 4.57
N VAL A 74 -4.84 -7.17 3.27
CA VAL A 74 -3.96 -7.68 2.22
C VAL A 74 -3.32 -6.50 1.52
N LEU A 75 -2.00 -6.38 1.61
CA LEU A 75 -1.23 -5.40 0.85
C LEU A 75 -0.72 -6.04 -0.44
N ARG A 76 -0.85 -5.33 -1.55
CA ARG A 76 -0.34 -5.76 -2.87
C ARG A 76 0.74 -4.80 -3.36
N ALA A 77 1.91 -5.34 -3.67
CA ALA A 77 3.04 -4.60 -4.20
C ALA A 77 3.17 -4.80 -5.72
N SER A 78 3.75 -3.80 -6.41
CA SER A 78 4.00 -3.84 -7.86
C SER A 78 5.18 -4.75 -8.24
N SER A 79 5.99 -5.15 -7.26
CA SER A 79 7.08 -6.11 -7.43
C SER A 79 7.31 -6.93 -6.15
N LEU A 80 8.21 -7.91 -6.19
CA LEU A 80 8.55 -8.72 -5.01
C LEU A 80 9.43 -7.97 -4.00
N HIS A 81 10.14 -6.93 -4.44
CA HIS A 81 11.15 -6.24 -3.64
C HIS A 81 10.63 -5.58 -2.35
N PRO A 82 9.50 -4.85 -2.35
CA PRO A 82 9.04 -4.07 -1.21
C PRO A 82 8.65 -4.97 -0.02
N LEU A 83 8.08 -6.13 -0.33
CA LEU A 83 7.59 -7.08 0.66
C LEU A 83 8.56 -8.22 0.98
N ARG A 84 9.73 -8.31 0.32
CA ARG A 84 10.68 -9.43 0.49
C ARG A 84 11.15 -9.67 1.92
N ARG A 85 11.09 -8.62 2.76
CA ARG A 85 11.51 -8.66 4.17
C ARG A 85 10.35 -8.94 5.12
N VAL A 86 9.11 -8.95 4.62
CA VAL A 86 7.92 -9.26 5.39
C VAL A 86 7.75 -10.77 5.46
N PRO A 87 7.75 -11.38 6.65
CA PRO A 87 7.61 -12.82 6.75
C PRO A 87 6.22 -13.26 6.25
N GLY A 88 6.15 -14.38 5.53
CA GLY A 88 4.89 -14.89 4.99
C GLY A 88 4.36 -14.13 3.76
N SER A 89 5.11 -13.17 3.21
CA SER A 89 4.75 -12.57 1.91
C SER A 89 4.93 -13.58 0.78
N LEU A 90 3.99 -13.62 -0.18
CA LEU A 90 4.05 -14.49 -1.35
C LEU A 90 3.59 -13.73 -2.58
N GLN A 91 4.33 -13.84 -3.69
CA GLN A 91 3.95 -13.26 -4.99
C GLN A 91 3.55 -11.77 -4.92
N GLY A 92 4.27 -10.96 -4.14
CA GLY A 92 3.97 -9.52 -4.00
C GLY A 92 2.75 -9.24 -3.13
N HIS A 93 2.24 -10.22 -2.39
CA HIS A 93 1.14 -10.09 -1.45
C HIS A 93 1.61 -10.30 -0.02
N CYS A 94 1.01 -9.60 0.92
CA CYS A 94 1.18 -9.84 2.34
C CYS A 94 -0.17 -9.81 3.06
N TRP A 95 -0.46 -10.86 3.84
CA TRP A 95 -1.67 -10.99 4.64
C TRP A 95 -1.38 -10.63 6.09
N LEU A 96 -2.02 -9.57 6.55
CA LEU A 96 -1.88 -9.04 7.91
C LEU A 96 -3.17 -9.33 8.67
N HIS A 97 -3.13 -10.29 9.58
CA HIS A 97 -4.32 -10.71 10.31
C HIS A 97 -4.67 -9.73 11.43
N ILE A 98 -5.94 -9.39 11.51
CA ILE A 98 -6.48 -8.40 12.46
C ILE A 98 -7.27 -9.11 13.54
N GLN A 99 -6.93 -8.84 14.80
CA GLN A 99 -7.67 -9.38 15.94
C GLN A 99 -9.06 -8.75 16.02
N ARG A 100 -10.01 -9.47 16.64
CA ARG A 100 -11.41 -9.02 16.74
C ARG A 100 -11.55 -7.64 17.39
N ALA A 101 -10.73 -7.35 18.41
CA ALA A 101 -10.71 -6.06 19.10
C ALA A 101 -10.35 -4.87 18.18
N HIS A 102 -9.53 -5.08 17.16
CA HIS A 102 -9.04 -4.01 16.28
C HIS A 102 -9.83 -3.90 14.96
N ARG A 103 -10.93 -4.63 14.80
CA ARG A 103 -11.70 -4.62 13.54
C ARG A 103 -12.28 -3.24 13.17
N PRO A 104 -12.84 -2.44 14.10
CA PRO A 104 -13.31 -1.10 13.76
C PRO A 104 -12.14 -0.19 13.30
N GLN A 105 -11.01 -0.27 14.01
CA GLN A 105 -9.79 0.46 13.66
C GLN A 105 -9.24 0.05 12.28
N ALA A 106 -9.35 -1.23 11.92
CA ALA A 106 -8.92 -1.72 10.61
C ALA A 106 -9.73 -1.14 9.46
N GLU A 107 -11.04 -0.91 9.63
CA GLU A 107 -11.87 -0.24 8.62
C GLU A 107 -11.44 1.22 8.42
N ILE A 108 -11.23 1.93 9.54
CA ILE A 108 -10.78 3.33 9.52
C ILE A 108 -9.41 3.42 8.83
N PHE A 109 -8.46 2.59 9.25
CA PHE A 109 -7.13 2.52 8.66
C PHE A 109 -7.17 2.15 7.17
N TYR A 110 -7.99 1.16 6.78
CA TYR A 110 -8.12 0.74 5.39
C TYR A 110 -8.66 1.87 4.50
N ASN A 111 -9.70 2.57 4.96
CA ASN A 111 -10.25 3.70 4.21
C ASN A 111 -9.24 4.85 4.07
N ALA A 112 -8.49 5.14 5.13
CA ALA A 112 -7.42 6.13 5.09
C ALA A 112 -6.29 5.72 4.13
N LEU A 113 -5.90 4.44 4.14
CA LEU A 113 -4.91 3.89 3.22
C LEU A 113 -5.39 3.97 1.76
N LEU A 114 -6.65 3.62 1.50
CA LEU A 114 -7.22 3.65 0.16
C LEU A 114 -7.27 5.08 -0.40
N LEU A 115 -7.65 6.05 0.44
CA LEU A 115 -7.60 7.47 0.07
C LEU A 115 -6.18 7.88 -0.30
N LYS A 116 -5.19 7.56 0.55
CA LYS A 116 -3.77 7.86 0.27
C LYS A 116 -3.30 7.21 -1.03
N LEU A 117 -3.57 5.92 -1.25
CA LEU A 117 -3.19 5.24 -2.48
C LEU A 117 -3.83 5.90 -3.72
N SER A 118 -5.07 6.37 -3.61
CA SER A 118 -5.77 7.06 -4.69
C SER A 118 -5.15 8.43 -4.99
N GLU A 119 -4.81 9.21 -3.97
CA GLU A 119 -4.07 10.49 -4.10
C GLU A 119 -2.77 10.26 -4.90
N TYR A 120 -1.97 9.26 -4.52
CA TYR A 120 -0.72 8.93 -5.23
C TYR A 120 -0.93 8.48 -6.68
N HIS A 121 -1.98 7.69 -6.95
CA HIS A 121 -2.27 7.27 -8.31
C HIS A 121 -2.67 8.45 -9.20
N LEU A 122 -3.46 9.39 -8.66
CA LEU A 122 -3.86 10.59 -9.39
C LEU A 122 -2.67 11.51 -9.66
N GLU A 123 -1.80 11.73 -8.68
CA GLU A 123 -0.59 12.53 -8.85
C GLU A 123 0.32 11.94 -9.93
N ARG A 124 0.53 10.62 -9.90
CA ARG A 124 1.32 9.92 -10.92
C ARG A 124 0.72 10.04 -12.32
N LEU A 125 -0.60 9.92 -12.44
CA LEU A 125 -1.28 10.09 -13.73
C LEU A 125 -1.16 11.53 -14.22
N SER A 126 -1.33 12.53 -13.34
CA SER A 126 -1.18 13.94 -13.68
C SER A 126 0.22 14.24 -14.22
N GLN A 127 1.26 13.76 -13.54
CA GLN A 127 2.65 13.92 -13.99
C GLN A 127 2.86 13.29 -15.37
N ALA A 128 2.34 12.08 -15.60
CA ALA A 128 2.45 11.42 -16.90
C ALA A 128 1.74 12.18 -18.04
N PHE A 129 0.66 12.91 -17.74
CA PHE A 129 -0.01 13.77 -18.72
C PHE A 129 0.74 15.08 -18.98
N ASP A 130 1.43 15.62 -17.98
CA ASP A 130 2.22 16.84 -18.12
C ASP A 130 3.52 16.58 -18.88
N ASP A 131 4.08 15.37 -18.75
CA ASP A 131 5.27 14.91 -19.47
C ASP A 131 4.95 14.39 -20.89
N ASP A 132 3.70 14.45 -21.37
CA ASP A 132 3.34 14.00 -22.73
C ASP A 132 3.89 14.98 -23.79
N PRO A 133 4.91 14.59 -24.58
CA PRO A 133 5.51 15.45 -25.60
C PRO A 133 4.52 15.82 -26.71
N LEU A 134 3.40 15.11 -26.86
CA LEU A 134 2.35 15.43 -27.82
C LEU A 134 1.51 16.66 -27.41
N ARG A 135 1.59 17.14 -26.16
CA ARG A 135 1.01 18.44 -25.76
C ARG A 135 1.77 19.65 -26.31
N LEU A 136 3.04 19.47 -26.69
CA LEU A 136 3.88 20.52 -27.30
C LEU A 136 3.80 20.54 -28.82
N GLU A 137 3.08 19.62 -29.46
CA GLU A 137 2.82 19.72 -30.89
C GLU A 137 1.79 20.84 -31.13
N PRO A 138 2.10 21.86 -31.98
CA PRO A 138 1.14 22.88 -32.36
C PRO A 138 -0.15 22.19 -32.79
N SER A 139 -1.26 22.60 -32.17
CA SER A 139 -2.53 21.86 -32.18
C SER A 139 -2.80 21.28 -33.57
N TRP A 140 -3.36 20.07 -33.65
CA TRP A 140 -3.79 19.47 -34.91
C TRP A 140 -4.52 20.49 -35.83
N ASN A 141 -5.24 21.46 -35.24
CA ASN A 141 -5.86 22.59 -35.92
C ASN A 141 -4.88 23.55 -36.62
N GLU A 142 -3.71 23.85 -36.07
CA GLU A 142 -2.67 24.68 -36.71
C GLU A 142 -1.99 23.95 -37.88
N ARG A 143 -1.72 22.64 -37.73
CA ARG A 143 -1.22 21.82 -38.84
C ARG A 143 -2.23 21.72 -39.98
N ILE A 144 -3.49 21.48 -39.66
CA ILE A 144 -4.58 21.46 -40.65
C ILE A 144 -4.73 22.84 -41.31
N ARG A 145 -4.65 23.95 -40.55
CA ARG A 145 -4.69 25.31 -41.12
C ARG A 145 -3.53 25.60 -42.07
N ARG A 146 -2.32 25.10 -41.80
CA ARG A 146 -1.17 25.23 -42.71
C ARG A 146 -1.31 24.38 -43.97
N LEU A 147 -1.99 23.25 -43.90
CA LEU A 147 -2.25 22.39 -45.07
C LEU A 147 -3.41 22.92 -45.94
N ILE A 148 -4.36 23.66 -45.36
CA ILE A 148 -5.54 24.19 -46.07
C ILE A 148 -5.31 25.60 -46.64
N GLN A 149 -4.19 26.26 -46.35
CA GLN A 149 -3.78 27.51 -47.04
C GLN A 149 -2.69 27.25 -48.08
N PRO A 150 -3.02 26.75 -49.30
CA PRO A 150 -2.09 26.81 -50.41
C PRO A 150 -1.82 28.29 -50.76
N GLY A 151 -0.55 28.60 -51.01
CA GLY A 151 -0.07 29.96 -51.26
C GLY A 151 -0.88 30.73 -52.30
N LYS A 152 -1.11 32.00 -52.00
CA LYS A 152 -1.39 33.04 -53.00
C LYS A 152 -0.11 33.41 -53.73
#